data_AF-A0A093XX33-F1
#
_entry.id   AF-A0A093XX33-F1
#
_cell.length_a   1.000
_cell.length_b   1.000
_cell.length_c   1.000
_cell.angle_alpha   90.00
_cell.angle_beta   90.00
_cell.angle_gamma   90.00
#
_symmetry.space_group_name_H-M   'P 1'
#
loop_
_entity.id
_entity.type
_entity.pdbx_description
1 polymer ?
#
loop_
_entity_poly.entity_id
_entity_poly.type
_entity_poly.pdbx_seq_one_letter_code
_entity_poly.pdbx_strand_id
1 'polypeptide(L)'
;MGTATATAAGRPQLYSASGPRCHSSSSSENRPGLPIYSRFTSRPSRWKSRRTAMRVRISGPGPKGDVPRLEDTVREVTNWDGLSMDPEMWYPDGNCLVHLYARDSTATSPMWGPAFLIPLEFLVGLDCIPLLERFLAGSTGGYLPSAKREFAKGRSSLEYTAGRYDLYIPPPPTAEGEQQLLCRTATRNFFAWICGKPLVGESLGQALVGLLNNMSEYRGLNVDNVEDILDYMEEGGYADFGNSPVHTLATLHFAEHFQFEHLYIDAFAHAVGMHDEIVQSPEYKCISPTTRSILDRAHSELQYRLETTSTSLSTFLTDEL
;
A
#
# COMPACT_ATOMS: atom_id res chain seq x y z
N MET A 1 -46.91 14.61 -15.03
CA MET A 1 -45.79 14.96 -14.13
C MET A 1 -45.19 13.65 -13.66
N GLY A 2 -44.08 13.24 -14.28
CA GLY A 2 -43.44 11.95 -14.01
C GLY A 2 -42.53 12.07 -12.79
N THR A 3 -42.72 11.18 -11.83
CA THR A 3 -41.85 10.99 -10.67
C THR A 3 -40.67 10.13 -11.08
N ALA A 4 -39.48 10.73 -11.16
CA ALA A 4 -38.23 10.02 -11.36
C ALA A 4 -37.79 9.39 -10.03
N THR A 5 -37.80 8.07 -9.94
CA THR A 5 -37.11 7.30 -8.90
C THR A 5 -35.63 7.30 -9.18
N ALA A 6 -34.86 7.99 -8.35
CA ALA A 6 -33.40 7.95 -8.37
C ALA A 6 -32.92 6.58 -7.90
N THR A 7 -32.26 5.85 -8.81
CA THR A 7 -31.52 4.63 -8.51
C THR A 7 -30.26 5.00 -7.71
N ALA A 8 -30.15 4.49 -6.48
CA ALA A 8 -28.95 4.64 -5.67
C ALA A 8 -27.77 3.95 -6.36
N ALA A 9 -26.80 4.73 -6.82
CA ALA A 9 -25.51 4.21 -7.24
C ALA A 9 -24.83 3.53 -6.04
N GLY A 10 -24.44 2.27 -6.20
CA GLY A 10 -23.71 1.52 -5.17
C GLY A 10 -22.41 2.23 -4.81
N ARG A 11 -22.09 2.30 -3.53
CA ARG A 11 -20.81 2.85 -3.05
C ARG A 11 -19.65 2.00 -3.62
N PRO A 12 -18.52 2.61 -4.02
CA PRO A 12 -17.33 1.86 -4.36
C PRO A 12 -16.86 1.01 -3.17
N GLN A 13 -16.60 -0.28 -3.41
CA GLN A 13 -16.04 -1.18 -2.40
C GLN A 13 -14.50 -1.09 -2.47
N LEU A 14 -13.88 -0.76 -1.35
CA LEU A 14 -12.43 -0.68 -1.19
C LEU A 14 -11.90 -2.03 -0.70
N TYR A 15 -10.83 -2.54 -1.31
CA TYR A 15 -10.22 -3.82 -0.97
C TYR A 15 -8.89 -3.61 -0.24
N SER A 16 -8.46 -4.59 0.57
CA SER A 16 -7.15 -4.60 1.25
C SER A 16 -6.39 -5.83 0.78
N ALA A 17 -5.16 -5.68 0.26
CA ALA A 17 -4.34 -6.82 -0.12
C ALA A 17 -3.41 -7.18 1.05
N SER A 18 -3.40 -8.45 1.47
CA SER A 18 -2.41 -8.98 2.41
C SER A 18 -1.43 -9.89 1.67
N GLY A 19 -0.15 -9.86 2.04
CA GLY A 19 0.84 -10.79 1.51
C GLY A 19 0.54 -12.26 1.87
N PRO A 20 0.97 -13.22 1.05
CA PRO A 20 0.73 -14.64 1.30
C PRO A 20 1.46 -15.15 2.55
N ARG A 21 0.88 -16.15 3.23
CA ARG A 21 1.53 -16.86 4.33
C ARG A 21 2.70 -17.69 3.79
N CYS A 22 3.92 -17.38 4.21
CA CYS A 22 5.06 -18.29 4.07
C CYS A 22 4.80 -19.56 4.90
N HIS A 23 4.41 -20.66 4.24
CA HIS A 23 4.50 -21.98 4.83
C HIS A 23 5.98 -22.30 5.08
N SER A 24 6.34 -22.54 6.34
CA SER A 24 7.68 -22.98 6.71
C SER A 24 7.87 -24.43 6.29
N SER A 25 8.28 -24.66 5.05
CA SER A 25 9.04 -25.85 4.68
C SER A 25 10.51 -25.51 4.83
N SER A 26 11.18 -26.23 5.73
CA SER A 26 12.61 -26.19 5.96
C SER A 26 13.37 -26.68 4.72
N SER A 27 13.60 -25.79 3.77
CA SER A 27 14.55 -25.98 2.68
C SER A 27 14.97 -24.59 2.21
N SER A 28 16.18 -24.20 2.58
CA SER A 28 16.82 -22.97 2.12
C SER A 28 17.11 -23.10 0.63
N GLU A 29 16.16 -22.75 -0.20
CA GLU A 29 16.42 -22.47 -1.61
C GLU A 29 16.35 -20.96 -1.81
N ASN A 30 17.48 -20.42 -2.27
CA ASN A 30 17.66 -19.03 -2.69
C ASN A 30 16.54 -18.63 -3.66
N ARG A 31 15.50 -17.96 -3.16
CA ARG A 31 14.62 -17.16 -4.01
C ARG A 31 15.33 -15.82 -4.26
N PRO A 32 15.46 -15.36 -5.51
CA PRO A 32 16.01 -14.04 -5.77
C PRO A 32 14.97 -13.00 -5.33
N GLY A 33 15.07 -12.53 -4.09
CA GLY A 33 14.52 -11.21 -3.74
C GLY A 33 15.22 -10.14 -4.58
N LEU A 34 14.57 -8.99 -4.80
CA LEU A 34 15.05 -7.90 -5.67
C LEU A 34 16.52 -7.54 -5.34
N PRO A 35 17.54 -8.07 -6.05
CA PRO A 35 18.92 -8.10 -5.54
C PRO A 35 19.60 -6.73 -5.55
N ILE A 36 18.97 -5.76 -6.22
CA ILE A 36 19.59 -4.49 -6.59
C ILE A 36 19.28 -3.39 -5.56
N TYR A 37 18.20 -3.52 -4.78
CA TYR A 37 17.74 -2.47 -3.86
C TYR A 37 18.13 -2.70 -2.39
N SER A 38 18.85 -3.78 -2.06
CA SER A 38 19.25 -4.03 -0.68
C SER A 38 20.55 -3.30 -0.31
N ARG A 39 20.49 -2.01 0.10
CA ARG A 39 21.62 -1.42 0.86
C ARG A 39 21.28 -0.17 1.68
N PHE A 40 21.28 -0.37 2.99
CA PHE A 40 21.29 0.63 4.07
C PHE A 40 19.98 1.38 4.31
N THR A 41 18.96 0.65 4.75
CA THR A 41 17.75 1.25 5.31
C THR A 41 18.08 2.10 6.55
N SER A 42 17.63 3.35 6.54
CA SER A 42 17.72 4.30 7.66
C SER A 42 16.71 4.00 8.79
N ARG A 43 15.94 2.91 8.65
CA ARG A 43 14.86 2.57 9.57
C ARG A 43 15.43 1.99 10.86
N PRO A 44 15.02 2.50 12.04
CA PRO A 44 15.51 2.00 13.31
C PRO A 44 15.36 0.48 13.44
N SER A 45 16.44 -0.18 13.84
CA SER A 45 16.57 -1.62 14.14
C SER A 45 15.41 -2.26 14.95
N ARG A 46 14.59 -1.44 15.64
CA ARG A 46 13.38 -1.86 16.37
C ARG A 46 12.33 -2.55 15.51
N TRP A 47 12.27 -2.30 14.20
CA TRP A 47 11.32 -2.95 13.29
C TRP A 47 11.59 -4.46 13.10
N LYS A 48 12.85 -4.84 12.87
CA LYS A 48 13.27 -6.26 12.75
C LYS A 48 12.95 -7.06 14.02
N SER A 49 13.00 -6.43 15.19
CA SER A 49 12.73 -7.06 16.48
C SER A 49 11.22 -7.23 16.79
N ARG A 50 10.32 -6.44 16.18
CA ARG A 50 8.86 -6.55 16.40
C ARG A 50 8.21 -7.68 15.59
N ARG A 51 8.78 -8.08 14.44
CA ARG A 51 8.39 -9.29 13.69
C ARG A 51 8.49 -10.56 14.55
N THR A 52 9.53 -10.67 15.38
CA THR A 52 9.73 -11.82 16.28
C THR A 52 8.69 -11.85 17.41
N ALA A 53 8.29 -10.68 17.92
CA ALA A 53 7.28 -10.57 18.99
C ALA A 53 5.83 -10.80 18.50
N MET A 54 5.51 -10.47 17.25
CA MET A 54 4.17 -10.70 16.67
C MET A 54 3.88 -12.17 16.33
N ARG A 55 4.90 -12.99 16.03
CA ARG A 55 4.69 -14.45 15.82
C ARG A 55 4.13 -15.18 17.04
N VAL A 56 4.34 -14.65 18.25
CA VAL A 56 4.00 -15.35 19.50
C VAL A 56 2.52 -15.16 19.92
N ARG A 57 1.79 -14.19 19.35
CA ARG A 57 0.46 -13.80 19.87
C ARG A 57 -0.76 -14.21 19.05
N ILE A 58 -0.59 -14.98 17.97
CA ILE A 58 -1.72 -15.52 17.20
C ILE A 58 -1.56 -17.03 17.07
N SER A 59 -1.86 -17.75 18.14
CA SER A 59 -2.02 -19.21 18.12
C SER A 59 -3.16 -19.58 19.06
N GLY A 60 -4.36 -19.62 18.50
CA GLY A 60 -5.54 -20.26 19.08
C GLY A 60 -6.04 -21.34 18.10
N PRO A 61 -6.55 -22.49 18.58
CA PRO A 61 -6.95 -23.60 17.72
C PRO A 61 -8.28 -23.29 17.01
N GLY A 62 -8.29 -23.38 15.67
CA GLY A 62 -9.50 -23.20 14.84
C GLY A 62 -10.27 -24.50 14.58
N PRO A 63 -11.58 -24.43 14.28
CA PRO A 63 -12.36 -25.59 13.85
C PRO A 63 -12.16 -25.87 12.35
N LYS A 64 -12.23 -27.15 11.99
CA LYS A 64 -12.08 -27.70 10.62
C LYS A 64 -13.40 -27.61 9.85
N GLY A 65 -13.33 -27.24 8.57
CA GLY A 65 -14.45 -27.32 7.61
C GLY A 65 -13.99 -26.98 6.21
N ASP A 66 -14.46 -27.75 5.23
CA ASP A 66 -14.03 -27.83 3.83
C ASP A 66 -14.25 -26.58 2.95
N VAL A 67 -13.48 -26.58 1.86
CA VAL A 67 -13.10 -25.52 0.91
C VAL A 67 -14.23 -24.89 0.09
N PRO A 68 -14.10 -23.59 -0.24
CA PRO A 68 -14.17 -23.17 -1.64
C PRO A 68 -12.91 -22.40 -2.09
N ARG A 69 -12.63 -22.48 -3.39
CA ARG A 69 -11.39 -22.11 -4.10
C ARG A 69 -11.58 -20.77 -4.82
N LEU A 70 -10.60 -19.85 -4.67
CA LEU A 70 -9.97 -18.93 -5.67
C LEU A 70 -9.48 -17.58 -5.11
N GLU A 71 -9.76 -17.20 -3.84
CA GLU A 71 -9.57 -15.79 -3.38
C GLU A 71 -8.90 -15.62 -1.98
N ASP A 72 -8.19 -16.63 -1.47
CA ASP A 72 -7.75 -16.69 -0.06
C ASP A 72 -6.44 -15.95 0.32
N THR A 73 -5.91 -15.04 -0.52
CA THR A 73 -4.81 -14.13 -0.12
C THR A 73 -5.30 -12.75 0.33
N VAL A 74 -6.61 -12.53 0.38
CA VAL A 74 -7.25 -11.30 0.86
C VAL A 74 -8.19 -11.64 2.02
N ARG A 75 -7.66 -12.21 3.11
CA ARG A 75 -8.44 -12.49 4.32
C ARG A 75 -8.25 -11.40 5.35
N GLU A 76 -9.36 -10.67 5.57
CA GLU A 76 -9.62 -9.54 6.47
C GLU A 76 -9.42 -8.15 5.83
N VAL A 77 -10.28 -7.85 4.87
CA VAL A 77 -10.55 -6.50 4.37
C VAL A 77 -11.04 -5.61 5.51
N THR A 78 -10.23 -4.66 5.95
CA THR A 78 -10.74 -3.51 6.70
C THR A 78 -11.46 -2.60 5.71
N ASN A 79 -12.79 -2.74 5.64
CA ASN A 79 -13.69 -1.84 4.91
C ASN A 79 -13.65 -0.44 5.54
N TRP A 80 -12.56 0.30 5.33
CA TRP A 80 -12.46 1.68 5.80
C TRP A 80 -13.25 2.56 4.84
N ASP A 81 -14.26 3.25 5.36
CA ASP A 81 -15.23 4.04 4.59
C ASP A 81 -14.74 5.45 4.20
N GLY A 82 -13.47 5.76 4.47
CA GLY A 82 -12.87 7.06 4.16
C GLY A 82 -13.23 8.18 5.13
N LEU A 83 -14.04 7.91 6.16
CA LEU A 83 -14.66 8.93 7.02
C LEU A 83 -14.60 8.57 8.51
N SER A 84 -14.64 7.28 8.83
CA SER A 84 -14.66 6.78 10.20
C SER A 84 -13.25 6.57 10.75
N MET A 85 -13.19 6.34 12.06
CA MET A 85 -11.96 5.94 12.75
C MET A 85 -11.44 4.62 12.18
N ASP A 86 -10.15 4.55 11.90
CA ASP A 86 -9.49 3.31 11.49
C ASP A 86 -8.93 2.58 12.72
N PRO A 87 -9.47 1.39 13.06
CA PRO A 87 -9.04 0.65 14.24
C PRO A 87 -7.60 0.15 14.14
N GLU A 88 -7.04 -0.05 12.94
CA GLU A 88 -5.67 -0.53 12.76
C GLU A 88 -4.62 0.51 13.15
N MET A 89 -5.00 1.79 13.11
CA MET A 89 -4.16 2.96 13.39
C MET A 89 -4.60 3.71 14.65
N TRP A 90 -5.23 2.98 15.58
CA TRP A 90 -5.58 3.49 16.89
C TRP A 90 -4.64 2.93 17.97
N TYR A 91 -3.60 3.70 18.30
CA TYR A 91 -2.60 3.35 19.30
C TYR A 91 -3.01 3.86 20.69
N PRO A 92 -3.13 2.99 21.71
CA PRO A 92 -3.50 3.41 23.07
C PRO A 92 -2.52 4.40 23.71
N ASP A 93 -1.24 4.31 23.33
CA ASP A 93 -0.14 5.19 23.71
C ASP A 93 0.09 6.35 22.72
N GLY A 94 -0.78 6.48 21.71
CA GLY A 94 -0.73 7.56 20.74
C GLY A 94 -1.06 8.92 21.37
N ASN A 95 -0.47 9.96 20.80
CA ASN A 95 -0.65 11.33 21.29
C ASN A 95 -0.86 12.36 20.17
N CYS A 96 -0.93 11.91 18.92
CA CYS A 96 -1.28 12.69 17.75
C CYS A 96 -2.59 12.19 17.14
N LEU A 97 -3.60 13.04 17.17
CA LEU A 97 -4.90 12.84 16.51
C LEU A 97 -4.80 13.35 15.08
N VAL A 98 -5.17 12.51 14.11
CA VAL A 98 -5.16 12.88 12.70
C VAL A 98 -6.58 12.98 12.17
N HIS A 99 -6.90 14.13 11.60
CA HIS A 99 -8.19 14.48 11.02
C HIS A 99 -8.02 14.64 9.50
N LEU A 100 -8.87 13.97 8.72
CA LEU A 100 -8.81 14.01 7.24
C LEU A 100 -9.74 15.06 6.63
N TYR A 101 -9.88 16.18 7.34
CA TYR A 101 -10.75 17.31 7.02
C TYR A 101 -10.16 18.61 7.55
N ALA A 102 -10.67 19.75 7.06
CA ALA A 102 -10.18 21.07 7.45
C ALA A 102 -10.66 21.44 8.87
N ARG A 103 -9.82 22.15 9.64
CA ARG A 103 -10.09 22.48 11.05
C ARG A 103 -11.41 23.25 11.27
N ASP A 104 -11.80 24.07 10.32
CA ASP A 104 -13.04 24.87 10.34
C ASP A 104 -14.31 24.08 9.98
N SER A 105 -14.15 22.86 9.46
CA SER A 105 -15.26 22.03 8.99
C SER A 105 -16.00 21.30 10.11
N THR A 106 -15.53 21.39 11.36
CA THR A 106 -16.11 20.71 12.55
C THR A 106 -17.46 21.25 12.98
N ALA A 107 -17.96 22.35 12.40
CA ALA A 107 -19.16 23.03 12.89
C ALA A 107 -20.49 22.40 12.44
N THR A 108 -20.49 21.48 11.47
CA THR A 108 -21.76 21.12 10.77
C THR A 108 -22.13 19.64 10.81
N SER A 109 -21.29 18.73 11.32
CA SER A 109 -21.70 17.31 11.41
C SER A 109 -21.08 16.55 12.60
N PRO A 110 -21.90 15.94 13.48
CA PRO A 110 -21.43 15.15 14.63
C PRO A 110 -20.74 13.83 14.26
N MET A 111 -20.62 13.51 12.97
CA MET A 111 -20.02 12.27 12.46
C MET A 111 -18.49 12.35 12.26
N TRP A 112 -17.89 13.54 12.42
CA TRP A 112 -16.51 13.80 11.98
C TRP A 112 -15.57 13.81 13.20
N GLY A 113 -15.00 12.65 13.50
CA GLY A 113 -13.97 12.45 14.53
C GLY A 113 -12.57 12.30 13.93
N PRO A 114 -11.52 12.19 14.77
CA PRO A 114 -10.19 11.82 14.31
C PRO A 114 -10.23 10.46 13.62
N ALA A 115 -9.58 10.36 12.47
CA ALA A 115 -9.44 9.10 11.73
C ALA A 115 -8.42 8.19 12.44
N PHE A 116 -7.33 8.76 12.94
CA PHE A 116 -6.21 8.00 13.52
C PHE A 116 -5.77 8.57 14.87
N LEU A 117 -5.20 7.71 15.70
CA LEU A 117 -4.48 8.09 16.93
C LEU A 117 -3.13 7.40 16.90
N ILE A 118 -2.06 8.14 16.63
CA ILE A 118 -0.71 7.58 16.47
C ILE A 118 0.30 8.30 17.37
N PRO A 119 1.43 7.67 17.71
CA PRO A 119 2.53 8.36 18.37
C PRO A 119 3.17 9.39 17.43
N LEU A 120 3.29 10.65 17.86
CA LEU A 120 3.93 11.71 17.06
C LEU A 120 5.39 11.35 16.71
N GLU A 121 6.05 10.58 17.57
CA GLU A 121 7.42 10.10 17.35
C GLU A 121 7.59 9.29 16.05
N PHE A 122 6.54 8.64 15.54
CA PHE A 122 6.63 7.92 14.26
C PHE A 122 6.80 8.89 13.08
N LEU A 123 6.08 10.01 13.11
CA LEU A 123 6.18 11.06 12.09
C LEU A 123 7.55 11.73 12.12
N VAL A 124 8.04 12.07 13.31
CA VAL A 124 9.38 12.68 13.46
C VAL A 124 10.49 11.69 13.09
N GLY A 125 10.36 10.43 13.48
CA GLY A 125 11.35 9.38 13.18
C GLY A 125 11.52 9.10 11.69
N LEU A 126 10.43 9.22 10.92
CA LEU A 126 10.41 9.04 9.46
C LEU A 126 10.62 10.34 8.67
N ASP A 127 10.99 11.43 9.35
CA ASP A 127 11.27 12.74 8.76
C ASP A 127 10.07 13.37 8.02
N CYS A 128 8.88 13.22 8.60
CA CYS A 128 7.63 13.83 8.12
C CYS A 128 7.47 15.28 8.63
N ILE A 129 8.58 16.02 8.75
CA ILE A 129 8.57 17.40 9.28
C ILE A 129 7.73 18.35 8.40
N PRO A 130 7.80 18.30 7.06
CA PRO A 130 6.96 19.15 6.21
C PRO A 130 5.46 18.98 6.45
N LEU A 131 5.01 17.74 6.71
CA LEU A 131 3.62 17.45 7.06
C LEU A 131 3.22 18.16 8.37
N LEU A 132 4.07 18.06 9.40
CA LEU A 132 3.80 18.66 10.71
C LEU A 132 3.77 20.19 10.62
N GLU A 133 4.72 20.80 9.93
CA GLU A 133 4.76 22.25 9.73
C GLU A 133 3.51 22.78 9.01
N ARG A 134 2.99 22.00 8.05
CA ARG A 134 1.84 22.39 7.23
C ARG A 134 0.49 22.21 7.91
N PHE A 135 0.29 21.13 8.65
CA PHE A 135 -1.05 20.69 9.07
C PHE A 135 -1.27 20.64 10.58
N LEU A 136 -0.23 20.85 11.40
CA LEU A 136 -0.36 20.76 12.85
C LEU A 136 -1.14 21.97 13.39
N ALA A 137 -2.21 21.70 14.13
CA ALA A 137 -2.94 22.73 14.84
C ALA A 137 -2.05 23.42 15.88
N GLY A 138 -2.03 24.75 15.87
CA GLY A 138 -1.57 25.56 17.00
C GLY A 138 -2.26 25.06 18.27
N SER A 139 -1.47 24.59 19.24
CA SER A 139 -1.94 23.88 20.43
C SER A 139 -2.91 24.75 21.19
N THR A 140 -4.19 24.40 21.18
CA THR A 140 -5.20 25.06 22.01
C THR A 140 -5.01 24.55 23.44
N GLY A 141 -4.24 25.28 24.25
CA GLY A 141 -4.05 25.00 25.67
C GLY A 141 -2.58 24.77 26.06
N GLY A 142 -1.90 25.86 26.42
CA GLY A 142 -0.53 25.84 26.94
C GLY A 142 0.34 26.88 26.24
N TYR A 143 0.79 27.88 26.98
CA TYR A 143 1.53 29.06 26.56
C TYR A 143 2.87 28.77 25.84
N LEU A 144 2.84 28.35 24.58
CA LEU A 144 4.02 28.34 23.71
C LEU A 144 3.65 28.89 22.33
N PRO A 145 4.24 30.04 21.92
CA PRO A 145 4.02 30.60 20.58
C PRO A 145 4.40 29.56 19.52
N SER A 146 3.60 29.52 18.45
CA SER A 146 3.80 28.67 17.26
C SER A 146 5.18 28.81 16.59
N ALA A 147 6.02 29.76 17.04
CA ALA A 147 7.33 30.10 16.50
C ALA A 147 8.52 29.32 17.13
N LYS A 148 8.30 28.27 17.94
CA LYS A 148 9.40 27.52 18.60
C LYS A 148 9.27 25.99 18.60
N ARG A 149 8.39 25.40 17.76
CA ARG A 149 8.36 23.93 17.60
C ARG A 149 9.35 23.52 16.51
N GLU A 150 10.61 23.41 16.88
CA GLU A 150 11.63 22.79 16.04
C GLU A 150 11.47 21.27 16.16
N PHE A 151 10.71 20.68 15.24
CA PHE A 151 10.71 19.23 15.06
C PHE A 151 12.01 18.86 14.37
N ALA A 152 12.82 18.00 15.01
CA ALA A 152 14.10 17.60 14.46
C ALA A 152 14.36 16.13 14.79
N LYS A 153 14.77 15.39 13.77
CA LYS A 153 15.22 14.01 13.92
C LYS A 153 16.39 13.95 14.91
N GLY A 154 16.30 13.07 15.91
CA GLY A 154 17.34 12.88 16.92
C GLY A 154 17.17 13.67 18.22
N ARG A 155 16.11 14.46 18.39
CA ARG A 155 15.71 15.00 19.70
C ARG A 155 15.15 13.90 20.62
N SER A 156 15.20 14.15 21.92
CA SER A 156 14.74 13.20 22.94
C SER A 156 13.26 12.84 22.72
N SER A 157 12.97 11.53 22.61
CA SER A 157 11.59 11.01 22.49
C SER A 157 10.67 11.53 23.60
N LEU A 158 11.21 11.85 24.78
CA LEU A 158 10.47 12.41 25.91
C LEU A 158 9.77 13.74 25.59
N GLU A 159 10.36 14.58 24.72
CA GLU A 159 9.77 15.86 24.29
C GLU A 159 8.54 15.65 23.41
N TYR A 160 8.54 14.59 22.60
CA TYR A 160 7.44 14.27 21.69
C TYR A 160 6.33 13.46 22.34
N THR A 161 6.59 12.76 23.45
CA THR A 161 5.59 11.93 24.16
C THR A 161 4.72 12.70 25.15
N ALA A 162 5.13 13.91 25.56
CA ALA A 162 4.46 14.66 26.63
C ALA A 162 3.26 15.51 26.15
N GLY A 163 3.22 15.89 24.88
CA GLY A 163 2.16 16.73 24.31
C GLY A 163 0.99 15.94 23.74
N ARG A 164 -0.16 16.61 23.56
CA ARG A 164 -1.24 16.17 22.66
C ARG A 164 -1.23 17.05 21.41
N TYR A 165 -1.41 16.41 20.26
CA TYR A 165 -1.27 17.06 18.96
C TYR A 165 -2.49 16.74 18.10
N ASP A 166 -3.01 17.74 17.39
CA ASP A 166 -4.09 17.59 16.42
C ASP A 166 -3.57 17.99 15.03
N LEU A 167 -3.68 17.08 14.06
CA LEU A 167 -3.21 17.24 12.69
C LEU A 167 -4.42 17.26 11.76
N TYR A 168 -4.63 18.35 11.01
CA TYR A 168 -5.78 18.49 10.10
C TYR A 168 -5.31 18.49 8.65
N ILE A 169 -5.58 17.41 7.93
CA ILE A 169 -5.17 17.18 6.53
C ILE A 169 -6.43 17.14 5.66
N PRO A 170 -6.90 18.30 5.15
CA PRO A 170 -8.01 18.31 4.21
C PRO A 170 -7.58 17.79 2.83
N PRO A 171 -8.50 17.17 2.07
CA PRO A 171 -8.31 17.01 0.63
C PRO A 171 -8.06 18.38 -0.04
N PRO A 172 -7.36 18.41 -1.19
CA PRO A 172 -7.21 19.65 -1.96
C PRO A 172 -8.57 20.29 -2.26
N PRO A 173 -8.69 21.63 -2.26
CA PRO A 173 -9.96 22.31 -2.51
C PRO A 173 -10.52 22.07 -3.93
N THR A 174 -9.66 21.61 -4.85
CA THR A 174 -10.02 21.24 -6.22
C THR A 174 -10.59 19.82 -6.33
N ALA A 175 -10.48 18.99 -5.28
CA ALA A 175 -11.00 17.65 -5.28
C ALA A 175 -12.50 17.67 -4.96
N GLU A 176 -13.32 17.05 -5.80
CA GLU A 176 -14.77 16.91 -5.61
C GLU A 176 -15.18 15.44 -5.64
N GLY A 177 -16.22 15.07 -4.89
CA GLY A 177 -16.82 13.74 -4.90
C GLY A 177 -15.83 12.60 -4.65
N GLU A 178 -15.70 11.70 -5.61
CA GLU A 178 -14.82 10.53 -5.58
C GLU A 178 -13.34 10.90 -5.42
N GLN A 179 -12.89 12.01 -6.00
CA GLN A 179 -11.50 12.46 -5.89
C GLN A 179 -11.13 12.78 -4.43
N GLN A 180 -12.07 13.29 -3.64
CA GLN A 180 -11.83 13.51 -2.20
C GLN A 180 -11.63 12.19 -1.46
N LEU A 181 -12.42 11.16 -1.80
CA LEU A 181 -12.27 9.83 -1.22
C LEU A 181 -10.90 9.25 -1.57
N LEU A 182 -10.48 9.31 -2.84
CA LEU A 182 -9.17 8.84 -3.28
C LEU A 182 -8.03 9.56 -2.55
N CYS A 183 -8.09 10.90 -2.41
CA CYS A 183 -7.11 11.65 -1.63
C CYS A 183 -7.07 11.20 -0.16
N ARG A 184 -8.22 10.99 0.48
CA ARG A 184 -8.27 10.51 1.87
C ARG A 184 -7.71 9.09 2.00
N THR A 185 -8.02 8.20 1.08
CA THR A 185 -7.49 6.82 1.04
C THR A 185 -5.97 6.82 0.82
N ALA A 186 -5.45 7.66 -0.06
CA ALA A 186 -4.00 7.81 -0.23
C ALA A 186 -3.34 8.33 1.06
N THR A 187 -3.94 9.32 1.73
CA THR A 187 -3.43 9.82 3.01
C THR A 187 -3.49 8.73 4.10
N ARG A 188 -4.58 7.96 4.18
CA ARG A 188 -4.69 6.79 5.06
C ARG A 188 -3.58 5.79 4.80
N ASN A 189 -3.31 5.47 3.54
CA ASN A 189 -2.26 4.54 3.14
C ASN A 189 -0.85 5.04 3.52
N PHE A 190 -0.62 6.36 3.47
CA PHE A 190 0.62 6.94 3.98
C PHE A 190 0.79 6.73 5.49
N PHE A 191 -0.26 6.93 6.29
CA PHE A 191 -0.24 6.61 7.72
C PHE A 191 -0.15 5.10 8.00
N ALA A 192 -0.77 4.28 7.15
CA ALA A 192 -0.65 2.83 7.22
C ALA A 192 0.83 2.42 7.03
N TRP A 193 1.52 2.96 6.03
CA TRP A 193 2.95 2.75 5.82
C TRP A 193 3.80 3.20 7.03
N ILE A 194 3.54 4.38 7.60
CA ILE A 194 4.20 4.86 8.84
C ILE A 194 4.02 3.85 9.98
N CYS A 195 2.81 3.30 10.11
CA CYS A 195 2.43 2.38 11.16
C CYS A 195 2.76 0.90 10.86
N GLY A 196 3.25 0.58 9.66
CA GLY A 196 3.48 -0.79 9.24
C GLY A 196 2.20 -1.61 9.04
N LYS A 197 1.15 -0.98 8.52
CA LYS A 197 -0.20 -1.55 8.29
C LYS A 197 -0.45 -1.72 6.79
N PRO A 198 -1.29 -2.68 6.37
CA PRO A 198 -1.55 -2.95 4.96
C PRO A 198 -2.23 -1.77 4.25
N LEU A 199 -2.09 -1.72 2.92
CA LEU A 199 -2.74 -0.71 2.08
C LEU A 199 -4.22 -1.06 1.83
N VAL A 200 -5.04 -0.02 1.65
CA VAL A 200 -6.45 -0.14 1.28
C VAL A 200 -6.70 0.66 -0.01
N GLY A 201 -7.52 0.13 -0.91
CA GLY A 201 -7.87 0.79 -2.16
C GLY A 201 -8.67 -0.12 -3.10
N GLU A 202 -9.26 0.45 -4.14
CA GLU A 202 -9.91 -0.36 -5.20
C GLU A 202 -8.87 -1.07 -6.07
N SER A 203 -7.71 -0.43 -6.23
CA SER A 203 -6.57 -0.95 -6.97
C SER A 203 -5.32 -0.82 -6.11
N LEU A 204 -4.59 -1.93 -5.95
CA LEU A 204 -3.31 -1.96 -5.26
C LEU A 204 -2.27 -1.11 -6.01
N GLY A 205 -2.30 -1.15 -7.36
CA GLY A 205 -1.39 -0.35 -8.18
C GLY A 205 -1.60 1.15 -7.97
N GLN A 206 -2.85 1.60 -7.89
CA GLN A 206 -3.18 3.00 -7.58
C GLN A 206 -2.84 3.36 -6.12
N ALA A 207 -3.06 2.44 -5.18
CA ALA A 207 -2.70 2.65 -3.78
C ALA A 207 -1.19 2.86 -3.58
N LEU A 208 -0.36 2.08 -4.28
CA LEU A 208 1.10 2.25 -4.28
C LEU A 208 1.54 3.58 -4.92
N VAL A 209 0.88 3.99 -6.00
CA VAL A 209 1.12 5.30 -6.63
C VAL A 209 0.78 6.45 -5.68
N GLY A 210 -0.40 6.41 -5.06
CA GLY A 210 -0.81 7.39 -4.06
C GLY A 210 0.13 7.43 -2.85
N LEU A 211 0.63 6.27 -2.41
CA LEU A 211 1.60 6.18 -1.32
C LEU A 211 2.90 6.90 -1.66
N LEU A 212 3.54 6.61 -2.80
CA LEU A 212 4.82 7.23 -3.16
C LEU A 212 4.68 8.75 -3.38
N ASN A 213 3.56 9.18 -3.99
CA ASN A 213 3.25 10.60 -4.12
C ASN A 213 3.15 11.30 -2.75
N ASN A 214 2.42 10.71 -1.80
CA ASN A 214 2.32 11.26 -0.45
C ASN A 214 3.64 11.21 0.32
N MET A 215 4.45 10.16 0.15
CA MET A 215 5.80 10.12 0.71
C MET A 215 6.66 11.28 0.20
N SER A 216 6.58 11.59 -1.09
CA SER A 216 7.29 12.72 -1.69
C SER A 216 6.78 14.08 -1.23
N GLU A 217 5.48 14.21 -0.94
CA GLU A 217 4.87 15.47 -0.49
C GLU A 217 5.12 15.74 1.00
N TYR A 218 5.08 14.70 1.84
CA TYR A 218 5.00 14.84 3.29
C TYR A 218 6.31 14.59 4.04
N ARG A 219 7.34 14.07 3.37
CA ARG A 219 8.66 13.81 3.96
C ARG A 219 9.71 14.82 3.51
N GLY A 220 10.80 14.91 4.29
CA GLY A 220 11.94 15.77 3.98
C GLY A 220 12.62 15.41 2.65
N LEU A 221 13.26 16.40 2.03
CA LEU A 221 13.92 16.26 0.71
C LEU A 221 15.14 15.31 0.71
N ASN A 222 15.72 15.04 1.89
CA ASN A 222 16.94 14.24 2.03
C ASN A 222 16.66 12.74 2.27
N VAL A 223 15.43 12.31 1.97
CA VAL A 223 14.94 10.97 2.28
C VAL A 223 14.71 10.19 1.01
N ASP A 224 15.19 8.95 0.99
CA ASP A 224 14.95 8.05 -0.13
C ASP A 224 13.57 7.38 -0.01
N ASN A 225 12.57 8.01 -0.62
CA ASN A 225 11.22 7.47 -0.66
C ASN A 225 11.08 6.24 -1.55
N VAL A 226 11.94 6.08 -2.55
CA VAL A 226 11.90 4.95 -3.49
C VAL A 226 12.42 3.70 -2.81
N GLU A 227 13.56 3.78 -2.11
CA GLU A 227 14.07 2.66 -1.32
C GLU A 227 13.06 2.25 -0.24
N ASP A 228 12.53 3.22 0.52
CA ASP A 228 11.60 2.97 1.62
C ASP A 228 10.26 2.33 1.17
N ILE A 229 9.75 2.63 -0.03
CA ILE A 229 8.54 1.98 -0.55
C ILE A 229 8.83 0.59 -1.12
N LEU A 230 9.97 0.39 -1.78
CA LEU A 230 10.38 -0.92 -2.28
C LEU A 230 10.62 -1.91 -1.12
N ASP A 231 11.27 -1.46 -0.05
CA ASP A 231 11.40 -2.22 1.20
C ASP A 231 10.02 -2.61 1.77
N TYR A 232 9.10 -1.65 1.80
CA TYR A 232 7.74 -1.90 2.26
C TYR A 232 6.99 -2.91 1.36
N MET A 233 7.21 -2.85 0.04
CA MET A 233 6.64 -3.81 -0.91
C MET A 233 7.19 -5.22 -0.71
N GLU A 234 8.49 -5.36 -0.47
CA GLU A 234 9.09 -6.66 -0.20
C GLU A 234 8.64 -7.21 1.16
N GLU A 235 8.63 -6.38 2.21
CA GLU A 235 8.21 -6.79 3.55
C GLU A 235 6.72 -7.14 3.64
N GLY A 236 5.87 -6.40 2.92
CA GLY A 236 4.43 -6.62 2.81
C GLY A 236 4.06 -7.77 1.88
N GLY A 237 5.01 -8.30 1.11
CA GLY A 237 4.77 -9.32 0.09
C GLY A 237 4.08 -8.80 -1.17
N TYR A 238 4.01 -7.48 -1.37
CA TYR A 238 3.41 -6.90 -2.58
C TYR A 238 4.25 -7.17 -3.84
N ALA A 239 5.55 -7.38 -3.68
CA ALA A 239 6.47 -7.77 -4.74
C ALA A 239 6.56 -9.30 -4.95
N ASP A 240 5.76 -10.10 -4.24
CA ASP A 240 5.70 -11.56 -4.46
C ASP A 240 4.73 -11.87 -5.62
N PHE A 241 5.29 -12.09 -6.81
CA PHE A 241 4.54 -12.42 -8.01
C PHE A 241 4.03 -13.86 -8.05
N GLY A 242 4.29 -14.67 -7.00
CA GLY A 242 3.95 -16.10 -6.93
C GLY A 242 2.49 -16.41 -7.25
N ASN A 243 2.20 -16.64 -8.54
CA ASN A 243 0.89 -16.88 -9.14
C ASN A 243 -0.22 -15.91 -8.71
N SER A 244 0.12 -14.64 -8.45
CA SER A 244 -0.86 -13.63 -8.08
C SER A 244 -1.03 -12.59 -9.19
N PRO A 245 -2.10 -12.68 -10.02
CA PRO A 245 -2.32 -11.72 -11.10
C PRO A 245 -2.54 -10.29 -10.58
N VAL A 246 -3.10 -10.14 -9.37
CA VAL A 246 -3.29 -8.84 -8.71
C VAL A 246 -1.95 -8.18 -8.38
N HIS A 247 -1.06 -8.87 -7.67
CA HIS A 247 0.25 -8.31 -7.28
C HIS A 247 1.15 -8.03 -8.50
N THR A 248 1.15 -8.94 -9.48
CA THR A 248 1.88 -8.78 -10.73
C THR A 248 1.43 -7.54 -11.48
N LEU A 249 0.11 -7.38 -11.71
CA LEU A 249 -0.43 -6.21 -12.41
C LEU A 249 -0.30 -4.92 -11.62
N ALA A 250 -0.52 -4.96 -10.31
CA ALA A 250 -0.36 -3.79 -9.45
C ALA A 250 1.08 -3.26 -9.47
N THR A 251 2.05 -4.17 -9.41
CA THR A 251 3.48 -3.83 -9.47
C THR A 251 3.88 -3.37 -10.87
N LEU A 252 3.35 -4.00 -11.92
CA LEU A 252 3.56 -3.56 -13.30
C LEU A 252 3.03 -2.14 -13.53
N HIS A 253 1.82 -1.84 -13.06
CA HIS A 253 1.23 -0.50 -13.11
C HIS A 253 2.08 0.52 -12.35
N PHE A 254 2.50 0.17 -11.12
CA PHE A 254 3.34 1.04 -10.29
C PHE A 254 4.70 1.34 -10.96
N ALA A 255 5.36 0.30 -11.49
CA ALA A 255 6.63 0.43 -12.18
C ALA A 255 6.52 1.22 -13.49
N GLU A 256 5.43 1.03 -14.25
CA GLU A 256 5.12 1.84 -15.42
C GLU A 256 4.92 3.31 -15.04
N HIS A 257 4.17 3.60 -13.97
CA HIS A 257 3.86 4.96 -13.57
C HIS A 257 5.11 5.78 -13.21
N PHE A 258 6.04 5.20 -12.44
CA PHE A 258 7.28 5.87 -12.03
C PHE A 258 8.50 5.53 -12.91
N GLN A 259 8.32 4.75 -13.97
CA GLN A 259 9.38 4.33 -14.89
C GLN A 259 10.52 3.54 -14.19
N PHE A 260 10.17 2.63 -13.27
CA PHE A 260 11.12 1.72 -12.65
C PHE A 260 11.42 0.53 -13.57
N GLU A 261 12.43 0.67 -14.42
CA GLU A 261 12.77 -0.29 -15.48
C GLU A 261 12.90 -1.74 -14.97
N HIS A 262 13.70 -1.99 -13.93
CA HIS A 262 13.93 -3.35 -13.43
C HIS A 262 12.64 -3.98 -12.88
N LEU A 263 11.90 -3.23 -12.06
CA LEU A 263 10.63 -3.68 -11.50
C LEU A 263 9.58 -3.93 -12.59
N TYR A 264 9.59 -3.10 -13.64
CA TYR A 264 8.73 -3.26 -14.80
C TYR A 264 9.08 -4.54 -15.55
N ILE A 265 10.35 -4.80 -15.85
CA ILE A 265 10.80 -6.00 -16.57
C ILE A 265 10.40 -7.27 -15.82
N ASP A 266 10.64 -7.30 -14.50
CA ASP A 266 10.31 -8.46 -13.67
C ASP A 266 8.79 -8.71 -13.67
N ALA A 267 7.99 -7.70 -13.32
CA ALA A 267 6.54 -7.82 -13.31
C ALA A 267 5.96 -8.13 -14.69
N PHE A 268 6.54 -7.58 -15.76
CA PHE A 268 6.14 -7.83 -17.14
C PHE A 268 6.40 -9.29 -17.54
N ALA A 269 7.57 -9.84 -17.23
CA ALA A 269 7.88 -11.24 -17.53
C ALA A 269 6.91 -12.20 -16.83
N HIS A 270 6.58 -11.93 -15.56
CA HIS A 270 5.56 -12.67 -14.83
C HIS A 270 4.19 -12.53 -15.48
N ALA A 271 3.76 -11.30 -15.81
CA ALA A 271 2.49 -11.01 -16.47
C ALA A 271 2.31 -11.79 -17.79
N VAL A 272 3.35 -11.85 -18.63
CA VAL A 272 3.31 -12.63 -19.89
C VAL A 272 3.11 -14.13 -19.63
N GLY A 273 3.76 -14.67 -18.60
CA GLY A 273 3.66 -16.08 -18.23
C GLY A 273 2.29 -16.50 -17.67
N MET A 274 1.50 -15.55 -17.15
CA MET A 274 0.16 -15.76 -16.60
C MET A 274 -0.91 -14.92 -17.33
N HIS A 275 -0.71 -14.65 -18.63
CA HIS A 275 -1.56 -13.74 -19.43
C HIS A 275 -3.06 -14.06 -19.31
N ASP A 276 -3.42 -15.34 -19.39
CA ASP A 276 -4.81 -15.81 -19.29
C ASP A 276 -5.48 -15.46 -17.95
N GLU A 277 -4.71 -15.41 -16.87
CA GLU A 277 -5.17 -15.07 -15.52
C GLU A 277 -5.25 -13.55 -15.33
N ILE A 278 -4.26 -12.80 -15.81
CA ILE A 278 -4.19 -11.34 -15.62
C ILE A 278 -5.28 -10.61 -16.40
N VAL A 279 -5.70 -11.09 -17.57
CA VAL A 279 -6.77 -10.44 -18.36
C VAL A 279 -8.12 -10.46 -17.61
N GLN A 280 -8.31 -11.42 -16.72
CA GLN A 280 -9.52 -11.55 -15.89
C GLN A 280 -9.45 -10.71 -14.61
N SER A 281 -8.25 -10.24 -14.23
CA SER A 281 -8.03 -9.46 -13.01
C SER A 281 -8.63 -8.06 -13.12
N PRO A 282 -9.22 -7.51 -12.04
CA PRO A 282 -9.73 -6.13 -12.05
C PRO A 282 -8.61 -5.12 -12.27
N GLU A 283 -7.38 -5.44 -11.84
CA GLU A 283 -6.20 -4.59 -11.97
C GLU A 283 -5.75 -4.39 -13.42
N TYR A 284 -6.19 -5.27 -14.34
CA TYR A 284 -5.82 -5.15 -15.74
C TYR A 284 -6.29 -3.82 -16.34
N LYS A 285 -7.41 -3.29 -15.82
CA LYS A 285 -7.97 -2.00 -16.22
C LYS A 285 -7.05 -0.81 -15.93
N CYS A 286 -6.11 -0.95 -15.00
CA CYS A 286 -5.18 0.10 -14.62
C CYS A 286 -3.93 0.13 -15.53
N ILE A 287 -3.60 -0.97 -16.22
CA ILE A 287 -2.44 -1.02 -17.14
C ILE A 287 -2.67 -0.16 -18.37
N SER A 288 -1.65 0.55 -18.87
CA SER A 288 -1.80 1.39 -20.06
C SER A 288 -2.13 0.56 -21.32
N PRO A 289 -2.85 1.14 -22.30
CA PRO A 289 -3.14 0.47 -23.57
C PRO A 289 -1.87 0.01 -24.31
N THR A 290 -0.79 0.80 -24.21
CA THR A 290 0.51 0.48 -24.81
C THR A 290 1.11 -0.77 -24.18
N THR A 291 1.15 -0.84 -22.85
CA THR A 291 1.69 -2.00 -22.13
C THR A 291 0.85 -3.25 -22.39
N ARG A 292 -0.49 -3.12 -22.46
CA ARG A 292 -1.37 -4.24 -22.84
C ARG A 292 -1.06 -4.77 -24.25
N SER A 293 -0.90 -3.89 -25.24
CA SER A 293 -0.54 -4.31 -26.59
C SER A 293 0.80 -5.05 -26.64
N ILE A 294 1.77 -4.61 -25.84
CA ILE A 294 3.09 -5.27 -25.75
C ILE A 294 2.97 -6.62 -25.03
N LEU A 295 2.14 -6.72 -23.97
CA LEU A 295 1.83 -7.98 -23.29
C LEU A 295 1.20 -9.00 -24.23
N ASP A 296 0.18 -8.61 -25.00
CA ASP A 296 -0.52 -9.50 -25.94
C ASP A 296 0.44 -10.05 -27.00
N ARG A 297 1.31 -9.18 -27.54
CA ARG A 297 2.34 -9.57 -28.50
C ARG A 297 3.37 -10.52 -27.89
N ALA A 298 3.86 -10.21 -26.70
CA ALA A 298 4.85 -11.03 -26.01
C ALA A 298 4.29 -12.41 -25.60
N HIS A 299 3.02 -12.46 -25.20
CA HIS A 299 2.33 -13.71 -24.91
C HIS A 299 2.16 -14.57 -26.17
N SER A 300 1.73 -13.98 -27.28
CA SER A 300 1.59 -14.70 -28.56
C SER A 300 2.92 -15.28 -29.04
N GLU A 301 4.00 -14.50 -28.91
CA GLU A 301 5.36 -14.96 -29.23
C GLU A 301 5.80 -16.10 -28.31
N LEU A 302 5.54 -16.00 -27.01
CA LEU A 302 5.84 -17.06 -26.05
C LEU A 302 5.11 -18.36 -26.43
N GLN A 303 3.81 -18.29 -26.73
CA GLN A 303 3.02 -19.46 -27.12
C GLN A 303 3.56 -20.10 -28.40
N TYR A 304 3.83 -19.29 -29.43
CA TYR A 304 4.41 -19.77 -30.68
C TYR A 304 5.74 -20.53 -30.46
N ARG A 305 6.61 -19.99 -29.61
CA ARG A 305 7.89 -20.64 -29.28
C ARG A 305 7.72 -21.92 -28.48
N LEU A 306 6.76 -21.97 -27.54
CA LEU A 306 6.43 -23.18 -26.79
C LEU A 306 5.89 -24.28 -27.72
N GLU A 307 4.96 -23.95 -28.61
CA GLU A 307 4.40 -24.89 -29.59
C GLU A 307 5.46 -25.43 -30.54
N THR A 308 6.31 -24.55 -31.06
CA THR A 308 7.42 -24.93 -31.96
C THR A 308 8.39 -25.88 -31.26
N THR A 309 8.77 -25.56 -30.02
CA THR A 309 9.70 -26.39 -29.24
C THR A 309 9.06 -27.72 -28.86
N SER A 310 7.80 -27.72 -28.45
CA SER A 310 7.01 -28.93 -28.16
C SER A 310 6.95 -29.85 -29.37
N THR A 311 6.65 -29.30 -30.55
CA THR A 311 6.63 -30.04 -31.81
C THR A 311 7.99 -30.65 -32.10
N SER A 312 9.07 -29.84 -32.06
CA SER A 312 10.43 -30.31 -32.28
C SER A 312 10.84 -31.44 -31.31
N LEU A 313 10.43 -31.37 -30.05
CA LEU A 313 10.71 -32.42 -29.05
C LEU A 313 9.90 -33.69 -29.32
N SER A 314 8.64 -33.55 -29.75
CA SER A 314 7.78 -34.69 -30.07
C SER A 314 8.22 -35.46 -31.32
N THR A 315 8.77 -34.77 -32.32
CA THR A 315 9.29 -35.39 -33.55
C THR A 315 10.77 -35.77 -33.46
N PHE A 316 11.46 -35.41 -32.37
CA PHE A 316 12.90 -35.63 -32.21
C PHE A 316 13.32 -37.09 -32.38
N LEU A 317 12.50 -38.04 -31.92
CA LEU A 317 12.77 -39.48 -32.04
C LEU A 317 12.08 -40.14 -33.23
N THR A 318 11.22 -39.43 -33.96
CA THR A 318 10.56 -39.97 -35.16
C THR A 318 11.41 -39.82 -36.41
N ASP A 319 12.38 -38.90 -36.42
CA ASP A 319 13.25 -38.65 -37.57
C ASP A 319 14.52 -39.53 -37.59
N GLU A 320 14.82 -40.28 -36.52
CA GLU A 320 15.99 -41.18 -36.41
C GLU A 320 15.66 -42.70 -36.49
N LEU A 321 14.44 -43.07 -36.89
CA LEU A 321 13.99 -44.46 -37.08
C LEU A 321 13.54 -44.71 -38.53
#